data_AF-A0AA37RH85-F1
#
_entry.id   AF-A0AA37RH85-F1
#
_cell.length_a   1.000
_cell.length_b   1.000
_cell.length_c   1.000
_cell.angle_alpha   90.00
_cell.angle_beta   90.00
_cell.angle_gamma   90.00
#
_symmetry.space_group_name_H-M   'P 1'
#
loop_
_entity.id
_entity.type
_entity.pdbx_description
1 polymer ?
#
loop_
_entity_poly.entity_id
_entity_poly.type
_entity_poly.pdbx_seq_one_letter_code
_entity_poly.pdbx_strand_id
1 'polypeptide(L)' 'MQDYKAQLTKATEGLHYCDLILTAQEADDLRALVKDLQASGKHPGLSGVFKTILEETWSNDEPWPTISSESKPGLD' A
#
# COMPACT_ATOMS: atom_id res chain seq x y z
N MET A 1 26.04 -5.53 -6.78
CA MET A 1 25.24 -4.56 -5.97
C MET A 1 24.97 -3.25 -6.71
N GLN A 2 25.95 -2.71 -7.46
CA GLN A 2 25.78 -1.53 -8.34
C GLN A 2 24.76 -1.76 -9.46
N ASP A 3 24.76 -2.94 -10.10
CA ASP A 3 23.84 -3.28 -11.20
C ASP A 3 22.37 -3.30 -10.79
N TYR A 4 22.07 -3.70 -9.55
CA TYR A 4 20.70 -3.76 -9.06
C TYR A 4 20.12 -2.36 -8.86
N LYS A 5 20.91 -1.43 -8.29
CA LYS A 5 20.47 -0.04 -8.11
C LYS A 5 20.26 0.66 -9.46
N ALA A 6 21.16 0.47 -10.42
CA ALA A 6 21.03 1.04 -11.76
C ALA A 6 19.80 0.51 -12.52
N GLN A 7 19.51 -0.79 -12.39
CA GLN A 7 18.31 -1.39 -12.94
C GLN A 7 17.04 -0.86 -12.28
N LEU A 8 17.04 -0.71 -10.95
CA LEU A 8 15.91 -0.12 -10.23
C LEU A 8 15.67 1.32 -10.68
N THR A 9 16.70 2.16 -10.71
CA THR A 9 16.60 3.56 -11.15
C THR A 9 16.05 3.69 -12.57
N LYS A 10 16.49 2.84 -13.50
CA LYS A 10 15.96 2.84 -14.87
C LYS A 10 14.53 2.32 -14.94
N ALA A 11 14.20 1.29 -14.15
CA ALA A 11 12.85 0.73 -14.10
C ALA A 11 11.84 1.69 -13.46
N THR A 12 12.29 2.58 -12.58
CA THR A 12 11.47 3.60 -11.91
C THR A 12 11.61 4.99 -12.50
N GLU A 13 12.29 5.14 -13.64
CA GLU A 13 12.48 6.44 -14.28
C GLU A 13 11.12 7.02 -14.70
N GLY A 14 10.81 8.24 -14.25
CA GLY A 14 9.51 8.88 -14.49
C GLY A 14 8.37 8.38 -13.59
N LEU A 15 8.64 7.48 -12.63
CA LEU A 15 7.70 7.13 -11.57
C LEU A 15 7.88 8.02 -10.35
N HIS A 16 6.78 8.32 -9.67
CA HIS A 16 6.79 9.00 -8.37
C HIS A 16 6.48 7.99 -7.27
N TYR A 17 7.38 7.90 -6.29
CA TYR A 17 7.15 7.11 -5.09
C TYR A 17 6.66 8.03 -3.97
N CYS A 18 5.53 7.67 -3.36
CA CYS A 18 4.95 8.40 -2.23
C CYS A 18 4.53 7.39 -1.15
N ASP A 19 5.11 7.53 0.05
CA ASP A 19 4.56 6.86 1.24
C ASP A 19 3.26 7.57 1.66
N LEU A 20 2.22 6.78 1.96
CA LEU A 20 0.93 7.28 2.40
C LEU A 20 0.64 6.82 3.83
N ILE A 21 0.44 7.78 4.71
CA ILE A 21 -0.04 7.56 6.08
C ILE A 21 -1.36 8.33 6.17
N LEU A 22 -2.44 7.60 6.45
CA LEU A 22 -3.79 8.13 6.51
C LEU A 22 -4.43 7.75 7.84
N THR A 23 -5.24 8.64 8.38
CA THR A 23 -6.20 8.31 9.43
C THR A 23 -7.33 7.44 8.88
N ALA A 24 -8.12 6.83 9.76
CA ALA A 24 -9.29 6.05 9.35
C ALA A 24 -10.28 6.88 8.52
N GLN A 25 -10.50 8.15 8.88
CA GLN A 25 -11.40 9.03 8.14
C GLN A 25 -10.86 9.35 6.74
N GLU A 26 -9.57 9.68 6.63
CA GLU A 26 -8.94 9.97 5.33
C GLU A 26 -8.92 8.74 4.42
N ALA A 27 -8.86 7.53 4.98
CA ALA A 27 -9.00 6.30 4.23
C ALA A 27 -10.41 6.10 3.67
N ASP A 28 -11.45 6.41 4.44
CA ASP A 28 -12.83 6.36 3.95
C ASP A 28 -13.09 7.45 2.90
N ASP A 29 -12.51 8.64 3.06
CA ASP A 29 -12.56 9.71 2.06
C ASP A 29 -11.86 9.28 0.75
N LEU A 30 -10.72 8.60 0.85
CA LEU A 30 -10.03 8.02 -0.31
C LEU A 30 -10.88 6.96 -1.02
N ARG A 31 -11.58 6.10 -0.28
CA ARG A 31 -12.53 5.12 -0.84
C ARG A 31 -13.67 5.81 -1.60
N ALA A 32 -14.22 6.89 -1.06
CA ALA A 32 -15.25 7.68 -1.73
C ALA A 32 -14.70 8.29 -3.03
N LEU A 33 -13.51 8.90 -2.97
CA LEU A 33 -12.85 9.49 -4.13
C LEU A 33 -12.62 8.47 -5.25
N VAL A 34 -12.19 7.24 -4.94
CA VAL A 34 -12.00 6.20 -5.95
C VAL A 34 -13.31 5.86 -6.66
N LYS A 35 -14.42 5.74 -5.93
CA LYS A 35 -15.74 5.49 -6.52
C LYS A 35 -16.14 6.61 -7.48
N ASP A 36 -15.93 7.86 -7.08
CA ASP A 36 -16.23 9.02 -7.91
C ASP A 36 -15.35 9.07 -9.16
N LEU A 37 -14.06 8.77 -9.04
CA LEU A 37 -13.14 8.69 -10.17
C LEU A 37 -13.55 7.59 -11.16
N GLN A 38 -13.92 6.41 -10.66
CA GLN A 38 -14.42 5.31 -11.50
C GLN A 38 -15.71 5.68 -12.21
N ALA A 39 -16.68 6.26 -11.49
CA ALA A 39 -17.96 6.67 -12.03
C ALA A 39 -17.82 7.79 -13.08
N SER A 40 -16.89 8.72 -12.86
CA SER A 40 -16.65 9.83 -13.78
C SER A 40 -15.98 9.39 -15.09
N GLY A 41 -15.29 8.24 -15.10
CA GLY A 41 -14.45 7.78 -16.21
C GLY A 41 -13.25 8.69 -16.51
N LYS A 42 -13.03 9.74 -15.72
CA LYS A 42 -11.93 10.69 -15.87
C LYS A 42 -10.73 10.19 -15.09
N HIS A 43 -9.54 10.27 -15.70
CA HIS A 43 -8.27 9.84 -15.11
C HIS A 43 -8.23 8.36 -14.69
N PRO A 44 -8.41 7.40 -15.63
CA PRO A 44 -8.41 5.97 -15.33
C PRO A 44 -7.11 5.51 -14.65
N GLY A 45 -5.97 6.15 -14.95
CA GLY A 45 -4.69 5.87 -14.28
C GLY A 45 -4.70 6.20 -12.79
N LEU A 46 -5.25 7.36 -12.40
CA LEU A 46 -5.34 7.76 -10.98
C LEU A 46 -6.33 6.87 -10.21
N SER A 47 -7.45 6.53 -10.84
CA SER A 47 -8.40 5.57 -10.28
C SER A 47 -7.73 4.21 -10.00
N GLY A 48 -6.91 3.72 -10.93
CA GLY A 48 -6.14 2.49 -10.77
C GLY A 48 -5.15 2.56 -9.62
N VAL A 49 -4.33 3.62 -9.57
CA VAL A 49 -3.33 3.81 -8.49
C VAL A 49 -3.98 3.79 -7.11
N PHE A 50 -5.03 4.59 -6.89
CA PHE A 50 -5.69 4.64 -5.59
C PHE A 50 -6.45 3.35 -5.26
N LYS A 51 -7.01 2.66 -6.27
CA LYS A 51 -7.60 1.34 -6.06
C LYS A 51 -6.55 0.33 -5.57
N THR A 52 -5.38 0.28 -6.20
CA THR A 52 -4.29 -0.62 -5.78
C THR A 52 -3.84 -0.30 -4.36
N ILE A 53 -3.68 0.98 -4.00
CA ILE A 53 -3.35 1.39 -2.62
C ILE A 53 -4.41 0.89 -1.63
N LEU A 54 -5.69 1.01 -1.98
CA LEU A 54 -6.79 0.54 -1.14
C LEU A 54 -6.80 -0.98 -0.98
N GLU A 55 -6.53 -1.73 -2.05
CA GLU A 55 -6.43 -3.19 -2.03
C GLU A 55 -5.20 -3.64 -1.22
N GLU A 56 -4.01 -3.09 -1.42
CA GLU A 56 -2.81 -3.51 -0.69
C GLU A 56 -2.85 -3.16 0.80
N THR A 57 -3.49 -2.04 1.17
CA THR A 57 -3.52 -1.56 2.55
C THR A 57 -4.69 -2.14 3.36
N TRP A 58 -5.84 -2.40 2.72
CA TRP A 58 -7.07 -2.86 3.39
C TRP A 58 -7.62 -4.21 2.90
N SER A 59 -6.97 -4.92 1.97
CA SER A 59 -7.28 -6.34 1.75
C SER A 59 -6.75 -7.25 2.86
N ASN A 60 -5.99 -6.69 3.82
CA ASN A 60 -5.39 -7.42 4.92
C ASN A 60 -6.09 -7.13 6.27
N ASP A 61 -7.42 -7.30 6.32
CA ASP A 61 -8.16 -7.52 7.58
C ASP A 61 -7.81 -8.90 8.20
N GLU A 62 -6.72 -9.55 7.77
CA GLU A 62 -6.07 -10.56 8.58
C GLU A 62 -5.36 -9.84 9.75
N PRO A 63 -5.65 -10.22 11.00
CA PRO A 63 -4.94 -9.66 12.14
C PRO A 63 -3.45 -9.91 11.92
N TRP A 64 -2.66 -8.84 11.95
CA TRP A 64 -1.19 -8.90 12.06
C TRP A 64 -0.83 -10.10 12.93
N PRO A 65 0.13 -10.96 12.54
CA PRO A 65 0.55 -12.04 13.43
C PRO A 65 0.98 -11.37 14.72
N THR A 66 0.16 -11.56 15.77
CA THR A 66 0.57 -11.26 17.13
C THR A 66 1.85 -12.04 17.27
N ILE A 67 2.97 -11.33 17.38
CA ILE A 67 4.23 -11.92 17.75
C ILE A 67 3.98 -12.41 19.17
N SER A 68 3.44 -13.62 19.29
CA SER A 68 3.40 -14.36 20.53
C SER A 68 4.86 -14.49 20.87
N SER A 69 5.30 -13.65 21.80
CA SER A 69 6.50 -13.90 22.58
C SER A 69 6.25 -15.23 23.26
N GLU A 70 6.61 -16.31 22.57
CA GLU A 70 6.72 -17.63 23.16
C GLU A 70 7.84 -17.48 24.20
N SER A 71 7.43 -17.26 25.44
CA SER A 71 8.32 -17.34 26.61
C SER A 71 8.96 -18.71 26.56
N LYS A 72 10.20 -18.73 26.07
CA LYS A 72 11.04 -19.90 25.89
C LYS A 72 10.96 -20.80 27.13
N PRO A 73 10.48 -22.04 27.03
CA PRO A 73 10.61 -22.99 28.12
C PRO A 73 12.02 -23.56 28.08
N GLY A 74 12.71 -23.51 29.23
CA GLY A 74 13.86 -24.37 29.51
C GLY A 74 15.16 -23.61 29.78
N LEU A 75 15.56 -23.62 31.05
CA LEU A 75 16.90 -24.10 31.40
C LEU A 75 16.88 -24.67 32.82
N ASP A 76 17.06 -26.00 32.88
CA ASP A 76 17.45 -26.89 34.00
C ASP A 76 16.96 -26.58 35.44
#